data_AF-A0A933GFK2-F1
#
_entry.id   AF-A0A933GFK2-F1
#
_cell.length_a   1.000
_cell.length_b   1.000
_cell.length_c   1.000
_cell.angle_alpha   90.00
_cell.angle_beta   90.00
_cell.angle_gamma   90.00
#
_symmetry.space_group_name_H-M   'P 1'
#
loop_
_entity.id
_entity.type
_entity.pdbx_description
1 polymer ?
#
loop_
_entity_poly.entity_id
_entity_poly.type
_entity_poly.pdbx_seq_one_letter_code
_entity_poly.pdbx_strand_id
1 'polypeptide(L)'
;MAGTHAGPNYMVIFWWLFALTVVEVGVIFMPLAKLVIAILLISLALSKASLVAMYFMHLRFERRTLGLIAVTPVFLGALLIFILVPDHSAVLHRTSEAVKITPAAGHR
;
A
#
# COMPACT_ATOMS: atom_id res chain seq x y z
N MET A 1 -38.47 15.94 21.94
CA MET A 1 -37.37 16.03 20.95
C MET A 1 -36.43 14.88 21.24
N ALA A 2 -36.53 13.78 20.49
CA ALA A 2 -35.78 12.56 20.75
C ALA A 2 -34.29 12.79 20.49
N GLY A 3 -33.44 12.48 21.46
CA GLY A 3 -31.99 12.59 21.36
C GLY A 3 -31.47 11.77 20.18
N THR A 4 -30.97 12.45 19.16
CA THR A 4 -30.31 11.84 18.00
C THR A 4 -29.10 11.07 18.50
N HIS A 5 -29.17 9.75 18.42
CA HIS A 5 -28.08 8.87 18.84
C HIS A 5 -26.91 9.10 17.90
N ALA A 6 -25.94 9.93 18.32
CA ALA A 6 -24.69 10.17 17.62
C ALA A 6 -23.83 8.90 17.70
N GLY A 7 -24.16 7.91 16.87
CA GLY A 7 -23.29 6.76 16.65
C GLY A 7 -21.92 7.21 16.15
N PRO A 8 -20.86 6.38 16.30
CA PRO A 8 -19.53 6.71 15.83
C PRO A 8 -19.61 7.12 14.35
N ASN A 9 -19.04 8.27 14.00
CA ASN A 9 -19.29 8.90 12.71
C ASN A 9 -18.38 8.28 11.62
N TYR A 10 -18.55 6.99 11.34
CA TYR A 10 -17.73 6.19 10.39
C TYR A 10 -17.63 6.82 9.00
N MET A 11 -18.66 7.60 8.61
CA MET A 11 -18.68 8.35 7.36
C MET A 11 -17.53 9.36 7.26
N VAL A 12 -17.15 9.99 8.39
CA VAL A 12 -16.03 10.95 8.43
C VAL A 12 -14.70 10.24 8.15
N ILE A 13 -14.49 9.06 8.74
CA ILE A 13 -13.26 8.29 8.53
C ILE A 13 -13.18 7.76 7.10
N PHE A 14 -14.31 7.35 6.52
CA PHE A 14 -14.38 6.98 5.11
C PHE A 14 -13.88 8.12 4.20
N TRP A 15 -14.40 9.35 4.40
CA TRP A 15 -13.96 10.51 3.63
C TRP A 15 -12.47 10.82 3.83
N TRP A 16 -11.94 10.61 5.03
CA TRP A 16 -10.51 10.78 5.30
C TRP A 16 -9.64 9.75 4.56
N LEU A 17 -10.04 8.48 4.58
CA LEU A 17 -9.37 7.41 3.84
C LEU A 17 -9.44 7.64 2.33
N PHE A 18 -10.59 8.10 1.84
CA PHE A 18 -10.78 8.47 0.44
C PHE A 18 -9.84 9.63 0.05
N ALA A 19 -9.80 10.70 0.85
CA ALA A 19 -8.92 11.84 0.62
C ALA A 19 -7.44 11.42 0.58
N LEU A 20 -6.99 10.59 1.53
CA LEU A 20 -5.62 10.05 1.53
C LEU A 20 -5.31 9.25 0.26
N THR A 21 -6.30 8.58 -0.34
CA THR A 21 -6.14 7.84 -1.59
C THR A 21 -6.04 8.77 -2.79
N VAL A 22 -6.86 9.82 -2.84
CA VAL A 22 -6.75 10.86 -3.86
C VAL A 22 -5.38 11.54 -3.79
N VAL A 23 -4.86 11.81 -2.59
CA VAL A 23 -3.52 12.37 -2.40
C VAL A 23 -2.43 11.43 -2.93
N GLU A 24 -2.49 10.12 -2.64
CA GLU A 24 -1.54 9.15 -3.22
C GLU A 24 -1.54 9.20 -4.75
N VAL A 25 -2.73 9.22 -5.36
CA VAL A 25 -2.88 9.32 -6.82
C VAL A 25 -2.28 10.62 -7.33
N GLY A 26 -2.45 11.74 -6.62
CA GLY A 26 -1.78 13.00 -6.96
C GLY A 26 -0.25 12.90 -6.88
N VAL A 27 0.28 12.27 -5.83
CA VAL A 27 1.72 12.13 -5.60
C VAL A 27 2.41 11.33 -6.71
N ILE A 28 1.78 10.29 -7.26
CA ILE A 28 2.36 9.49 -8.36
C ILE A 28 2.45 10.24 -9.69
N PHE A 29 1.60 11.25 -9.91
CA PHE A 29 1.65 12.07 -11.12
C PHE A 29 2.68 13.20 -11.04
N MET A 30 3.25 13.46 -9.87
CA MET A 30 4.25 14.50 -9.70
C MET A 30 5.63 14.03 -10.21
N PRO A 31 6.38 14.88 -10.96
CA PRO A 31 7.69 14.52 -11.51
C PRO A 31 8.79 14.55 -10.43
N LEU A 32 8.64 13.74 -9.38
CA LEU A 32 9.60 13.58 -8.29
C LEU A 32 10.51 12.37 -8.52
N ALA A 33 11.62 12.34 -7.78
CA ALA A 33 12.48 11.16 -7.73
C ALA A 33 11.71 9.93 -7.20
N LYS A 34 11.91 8.78 -7.84
CA LYS A 34 11.19 7.52 -7.51
C LYS A 34 11.30 7.14 -6.03
N LEU A 35 12.46 7.37 -5.41
CA LEU A 35 12.65 7.12 -3.97
C LEU A 35 11.76 8.01 -3.09
N VAL A 36 11.61 9.28 -3.45
CA VAL A 36 10.79 10.24 -2.69
C VAL A 36 9.32 9.85 -2.81
N ILE A 37 8.87 9.49 -4.02
CA ILE A 37 7.52 8.98 -4.26
C ILE A 37 7.27 7.72 -3.42
N ALA A 38 8.21 6.75 -3.43
CA ALA A 38 8.06 5.52 -2.66
C ALA A 38 7.93 5.78 -1.16
N ILE A 39 8.77 6.65 -0.58
CA ILE A 39 8.71 7.00 0.85
C ILE A 39 7.38 7.68 1.17
N LEU A 40 6.92 8.60 0.33
CA LEU A 40 5.63 9.27 0.49
C LEU A 40 4.47 8.27 0.48
N LEU A 41 4.40 7.40 -0.53
CA LEU A 41 3.36 6.38 -0.64
C LEU A 41 3.34 5.44 0.57
N ILE A 42 4.51 4.98 1.04
CA ILE A 42 4.61 4.15 2.24
C ILE A 42 4.06 4.90 3.47
N SER A 43 4.42 6.18 3.65
CA SER A 43 3.91 6.96 4.79
C SER A 43 2.40 7.21 4.71
N LEU A 44 1.85 7.44 3.52
CA LEU A 44 0.41 7.57 3.26
C LEU A 44 -0.34 6.25 3.56
N ALA A 45 0.23 5.11 3.13
CA ALA A 45 -0.32 3.79 3.43
C ALA A 45 -0.33 3.48 4.94
N LEU A 46 0.76 3.80 5.65
CA LEU A 46 0.85 3.65 7.11
C LEU A 46 -0.16 4.55 7.84
N SER A 47 -0.38 5.77 7.34
CA SER A 47 -1.38 6.68 7.90
C SER A 47 -2.79 6.11 7.79
N LYS A 48 -3.16 5.54 6.62
CA LYS A 48 -4.43 4.84 6.45
C LYS A 48 -4.56 3.65 7.40
N ALA A 49 -3.52 2.82 7.49
CA ALA A 49 -3.50 1.68 8.42
C ALA A 49 -3.71 2.12 9.88
N SER A 50 -3.11 3.24 10.28
CA SER A 50 -3.27 3.83 11.62
C SER A 50 -4.70 4.33 11.87
N LEU A 51 -5.32 4.99 10.90
CA LEU A 51 -6.73 5.39 10.98
C LEU A 51 -7.66 4.19 11.07
N VAL A 52 -7.42 3.15 10.27
CA VAL A 52 -8.20 1.90 10.36
C VAL A 52 -8.03 1.25 11.73
N ALA A 53 -6.79 1.18 12.25
CA ALA A 53 -6.49 0.61 13.55
C ALA A 53 -7.17 1.37 14.71
N MET A 54 -7.16 2.71 14.67
CA MET A 54 -7.77 3.53 15.71
C MET A 54 -9.31 3.54 15.66
N TYR A 55 -9.91 3.65 14.47
CA TYR A 55 -11.35 3.91 14.33
C TYR A 55 -12.19 2.68 13.98
N PHE A 56 -11.68 1.76 13.16
CA PHE A 56 -12.42 0.55 12.79
C PHE A 56 -12.08 -0.64 13.68
N MET A 57 -10.93 -0.64 14.36
CA MET A 57 -10.47 -1.76 15.18
C MET A 57 -10.48 -1.55 16.70
N HIS A 58 -11.07 -0.45 17.19
CA HIS A 58 -11.37 -0.17 18.60
C HIS A 58 -10.51 -0.99 19.61
N LEU A 59 -9.19 -0.73 19.64
CA LEU A 59 -8.16 -1.45 20.42
C LEU A 59 -8.35 -1.37 21.96
N ARG A 60 -9.55 -1.05 22.44
CA ARG A 60 -9.85 -0.82 23.84
C ARG A 60 -10.48 -2.02 24.56
N PHE A 61 -11.08 -3.00 23.87
CA PHE A 61 -11.79 -4.08 24.57
C PHE A 61 -11.22 -5.51 24.44
N GLU A 62 -10.44 -5.88 23.41
CA GLU A 62 -9.77 -7.20 23.40
C GLU A 62 -8.55 -7.25 22.45
N ARG A 63 -7.43 -6.64 22.87
CA ARG A 63 -6.29 -6.22 22.02
C ARG A 63 -5.59 -7.31 21.20
N ARG A 64 -5.68 -8.58 21.58
CA ARG A 64 -4.83 -9.64 21.01
C ARG A 64 -5.41 -10.27 19.74
N THR A 65 -6.68 -10.64 19.75
CA THR A 65 -7.32 -11.33 18.60
C THR A 65 -7.56 -10.39 17.43
N LEU A 66 -8.07 -9.18 17.69
CA LEU A 66 -8.31 -8.18 16.63
C LEU A 66 -7.01 -7.62 16.05
N GLY A 67 -5.99 -7.44 16.89
CA GLY A 67 -4.64 -7.06 16.44
C GLY A 67 -4.00 -8.11 15.53
N LEU A 68 -4.16 -9.40 15.84
CA LEU A 68 -3.69 -10.51 15.00
C LEU A 68 -4.30 -10.48 13.59
N ILE A 69 -5.60 -10.21 13.50
CA ILE A 69 -6.30 -10.10 12.19
C ILE A 69 -5.78 -8.91 11.39
N ALA A 70 -5.45 -7.78 12.04
CA ALA A 70 -4.85 -6.62 11.37
C ALA A 70 -3.39 -6.83 10.96
N VAL A 71 -2.63 -7.56 11.77
CA VAL A 71 -1.22 -7.88 11.50
C VAL A 71 -1.11 -8.90 10.36
N THR A 72 -2.09 -9.80 10.22
CA THR A 72 -2.11 -10.83 9.17
C THR A 72 -1.91 -10.26 7.75
N PRO A 73 -2.68 -9.28 7.26
CA PRO A 73 -2.48 -8.71 5.92
C PRO A 73 -1.16 -7.93 5.81
N VAL A 74 -0.69 -7.28 6.87
CA VAL A 74 0.61 -6.59 6.87
C VAL A 74 1.76 -7.60 6.76
N PHE A 75 1.67 -8.69 7.50
CA PHE A 75 2.64 -9.79 7.47
C PHE A 75 2.62 -10.50 6.12
N LEU A 76 1.44 -10.82 5.59
CA LEU A 76 1.31 -11.35 4.23
C LEU A 76 1.92 -10.41 3.19
N GLY A 77 1.64 -9.10 3.28
CA GLY A 77 2.23 -8.10 2.38
C GLY A 77 3.75 -8.08 2.43
N ALA A 78 4.34 -8.11 3.64
CA ALA A 78 5.78 -8.17 3.82
C ALA A 78 6.39 -9.48 3.26
N LEU A 79 5.74 -10.62 3.49
CA LEU A 79 6.14 -11.91 2.93
C LEU A 79 6.10 -11.89 1.39
N LEU A 80 5.03 -11.31 0.82
CA LEU A 80 4.83 -11.21 -0.62
C LEU A 80 5.91 -10.35 -1.27
N ILE A 81 6.27 -9.22 -0.65
CA ILE A 81 7.40 -8.39 -1.08
C ILE A 81 8.70 -9.19 -1.05
N PHE A 82 8.98 -9.92 0.04
CA PHE A 82 10.19 -10.71 0.16
C PHE A 82 10.31 -11.81 -0.92
N ILE A 83 9.20 -12.45 -1.27
CA ILE A 83 9.14 -13.47 -2.33
C ILE A 83 9.24 -12.83 -3.73
N LEU A 84 8.63 -11.66 -3.93
CA LEU A 84 8.53 -11.02 -5.25
C LEU A 84 9.78 -10.24 -5.66
N VAL A 85 10.52 -9.67 -4.71
CA VAL A 85 11.78 -8.95 -4.97
C VAL A 85 12.79 -9.78 -5.77
N PRO A 86 13.12 -11.03 -5.40
CA PRO A 86 14.04 -11.85 -6.19
C PRO A 86 13.50 -12.18 -7.58
N ASP A 87 12.20 -12.40 -7.74
CA ASP A 87 11.56 -12.67 -9.04
C ASP A 87 11.70 -11.47 -9.99
N HIS A 88 11.38 -10.26 -9.53
CA HIS A 88 11.56 -9.04 -10.31
C HIS A 88 13.03 -8.81 -10.71
N SER A 89 13.98 -9.11 -9.80
CA SER A 89 15.41 -9.00 -10.10
C SER A 89 15.90 -10.02 -11.14
N ALA A 90 15.34 -11.24 -11.12
CA ALA A 90 15.66 -12.29 -12.08
C ALA A 90 15.13 -11.98 -13.50
N VAL A 91 13.97 -11.33 -13.61
CA VAL A 91 13.38 -10.92 -14.89
C VAL A 91 14.21 -9.82 -15.59
N LEU A 92 14.73 -8.84 -14.83
CA LEU A 92 15.63 -7.79 -15.37
C LEU A 92 16.91 -8.37 -15.99
N HIS A 93 17.46 -9.45 -15.41
CA HIS A 93 18.64 -10.11 -15.95
C HIS A 93 18.34 -10.87 -17.25
N ARG A 94 17.23 -11.63 -17.33
CA ARG A 94 16.87 -12.37 -18.55
C ARG A 94 16.56 -11.48 -19.75
N THR A 95 15.92 -10.33 -19.54
CA THR A 95 15.63 -9.38 -20.64
C THR A 95 16.91 -8.76 -21.19
N SER A 96 17.89 -8.48 -20.32
CA SER A 96 19.21 -7.98 -20.72
C SER A 96 20.02 -9.00 -21.51
N GLU A 97 19.92 -10.29 -21.16
CA GLU A 97 20.57 -11.38 -21.90
C GLU A 97 19.88 -11.67 -23.24
N ALA A 98 18.55 -11.75 -23.28
CA ALA A 98 17.80 -11.98 -24.52
C ALA A 98 18.03 -10.88 -25.58
N VAL A 99 18.14 -9.61 -25.14
CA VAL A 99 18.49 -8.47 -26.01
C VAL A 99 19.95 -8.54 -26.48
N LYS A 100 20.89 -8.98 -25.63
CA LYS A 100 22.30 -9.17 -26.02
C LYS A 100 22.54 -10.38 -26.93
N ILE A 101 21.66 -11.38 -26.90
CA ILE A 101 21.76 -12.58 -27.75
C ILE A 101 21.07 -12.36 -29.11
N THR A 102 20.24 -11.32 -29.25
CA THR A 102 19.59 -10.93 -30.53
C THR A 102 20.16 -9.64 -31.15
N PRO A 103 21.48 -9.45 -31.36
CA PRO A 103 21.97 -8.49 -32.33
C PRO A 103 22.12 -9.23 -33.68
N ALA A 104 21.39 -8.78 -34.70
CA ALA A 104 21.60 -9.13 -36.12
C ALA A 104 21.01 -10.46 -36.66
N ALA A 105 19.72 -10.74 -36.43
CA ALA A 105 18.96 -11.73 -37.22
C ALA A 105 17.75 -11.12 -37.95
N GLY A 106 17.90 -9.91 -38.49
CA GLY A 106 16.81 -9.21 -39.18
C GLY A 106 17.28 -8.04 -40.04
N HIS A 107 18.20 -8.31 -40.97
CA HIS A 107 18.52 -7.40 -42.05
C HIS A 107 18.78 -8.20 -43.34
N ARG A 108 17.73 -8.86 -43.84
CA ARG A 108 17.51 -9.20 -45.26
C ARG A 108 16.02 -9.25 -45.52
#